data_AF-A0A6A5EDA9-F1
#
_entry.id   AF-A0A6A5EDA9-F1
#
_cell.length_a   1.000
_cell.length_b   1.000
_cell.length_c   1.000
_cell.angle_alpha   90.00
_cell.angle_beta   90.00
_cell.angle_gamma   90.00
#
_symmetry.space_group_name_H-M   'P 1'
#
loop_
_entity.id
_entity.type
_entity.pdbx_description
1 polymer ?
#
loop_
_entity_poly.entity_id
_entity_poly.type
_entity_poly.pdbx_seq_one_letter_code
_entity_poly.pdbx_strand_id
1 'polypeptide(L)'
;MLSSVDRDDVETLKSYFMAAAKPGSWQYHSEVLTDQSPEEVCANIIREKLLEYLPQEVPYSMTQSVELWQEGENGELNISVKLYAKKDTHMRMVIGTAGQMVARMAREAGEDLSHVFLREVKLKLSVKLRK
;
A
#
# COMPACT_ATOMS: atom_id res chain seq x y z
N MET A 1 6.42 -11.32 -27.21
CA MET A 1 5.62 -10.12 -26.84
C MET A 1 5.25 -10.36 -25.39
N LEU A 2 5.54 -9.43 -24.49
CA LEU A 2 5.50 -9.69 -23.05
C LEU A 2 4.17 -9.26 -22.44
N SER A 3 3.58 -10.09 -21.57
CA SER A 3 2.43 -9.72 -20.70
C SER A 3 2.70 -10.10 -19.25
N SER A 4 2.69 -9.12 -18.35
CA SER A 4 2.82 -9.38 -16.91
C SER A 4 1.55 -10.01 -16.31
N VAL A 5 0.39 -9.70 -16.87
CA VAL A 5 -0.90 -10.15 -16.33
C VAL A 5 -1.15 -11.61 -16.72
N ASP A 6 -0.92 -11.95 -17.99
CA ASP A 6 -1.12 -13.30 -18.52
C ASP A 6 0.08 -14.23 -18.28
N ARG A 7 1.18 -13.66 -17.75
CA ARG A 7 2.49 -14.32 -17.52
C ARG A 7 3.22 -14.73 -18.81
N ASP A 8 2.81 -14.21 -19.96
CA ASP A 8 3.46 -14.46 -21.25
C ASP A 8 4.87 -13.87 -21.29
N ASP A 9 5.85 -14.68 -21.71
CA ASP A 9 7.28 -14.37 -21.84
C ASP A 9 8.00 -13.87 -20.56
N VAL A 10 7.35 -13.91 -19.38
CA VAL A 10 7.96 -13.42 -18.11
C VAL A 10 9.20 -14.23 -17.72
N GLU A 11 9.17 -15.55 -17.89
CA GLU A 11 10.33 -16.41 -17.59
C GLU A 11 11.49 -16.18 -18.56
N THR A 12 11.18 -15.89 -19.83
CA THR A 12 12.18 -15.50 -20.83
C THR A 12 12.88 -14.21 -20.42
N LEU A 13 12.11 -13.21 -19.97
CA LEU A 13 12.66 -11.95 -19.47
C LEU A 13 13.53 -12.15 -18.22
N LYS A 14 13.09 -12.95 -17.25
CA LYS A 14 13.89 -13.30 -16.06
C LYS A 14 15.21 -13.96 -16.45
N SER A 15 15.16 -14.93 -17.36
CA SER A 15 16.35 -15.65 -17.86
C SER A 15 17.33 -14.71 -18.55
N TYR A 16 16.82 -13.77 -19.35
CA TYR A 16 17.61 -12.74 -20.00
C TYR A 16 18.33 -11.85 -18.98
N PHE A 17 17.64 -11.36 -17.95
CA PHE A 17 18.26 -10.54 -16.90
C PHE A 17 19.32 -11.31 -16.11
N MET A 18 19.09 -12.59 -15.81
CA MET A 18 20.08 -13.43 -15.14
C MET A 18 21.33 -13.63 -16.00
N ALA A 19 21.19 -13.82 -17.32
CA ALA A 19 22.33 -13.96 -18.22
C ALA A 19 23.12 -12.65 -18.43
N ALA A 20 22.43 -11.50 -18.36
CA ALA A 20 23.03 -10.18 -18.51
C ALA A 20 23.64 -9.62 -17.21
N ALA A 21 23.33 -10.23 -16.06
CA ALA A 21 23.82 -9.78 -14.76
C ALA A 21 25.35 -9.87 -14.66
N LYS A 22 25.96 -8.86 -14.03
CA LYS A 22 27.40 -8.87 -13.76
C LYS A 22 27.67 -9.70 -12.50
N PRO A 23 28.77 -10.48 -12.45
CA PRO A 23 29.19 -11.15 -11.23
C PRO A 23 29.35 -10.16 -10.08
N GLY A 24 28.83 -10.50 -8.90
CA GLY A 24 28.88 -9.67 -7.71
C GLY A 24 28.38 -10.44 -6.49
N SER A 25 28.67 -9.93 -5.29
CA SER A 25 28.14 -10.51 -4.06
C SER A 25 26.64 -10.22 -3.92
N TRP A 26 25.89 -11.19 -3.40
CA TRP A 26 24.50 -10.99 -3.03
C TRP A 26 24.37 -9.90 -1.96
N GLN A 27 23.49 -8.93 -2.18
CA GLN A 27 23.20 -7.87 -1.20
C GLN A 27 22.18 -8.31 -0.15
N TYR A 28 21.34 -9.30 -0.48
CA TYR A 28 20.27 -9.81 0.36
C TYR A 28 20.36 -11.35 0.45
N HIS A 29 19.83 -11.90 1.54
CA HIS A 29 19.69 -13.35 1.68
C HIS A 29 18.61 -13.88 0.73
N SER A 30 18.74 -15.13 0.28
CA SER A 30 17.78 -15.76 -0.66
C SER A 30 16.36 -15.88 -0.12
N GLU A 31 16.18 -15.76 1.20
CA GLU A 31 14.89 -15.80 1.90
C GLU A 31 14.24 -14.41 2.06
N VAL A 32 14.95 -13.33 1.73
CA VAL A 32 14.38 -11.97 1.81
C VAL A 32 13.38 -11.79 0.66
N LEU A 33 12.11 -11.62 1.02
CA LEU A 33 11.03 -11.38 0.04
C LEU A 33 11.07 -9.96 -0.52
N THR A 34 11.35 -8.98 0.34
CA THR A 34 11.43 -7.56 -0.01
C THR A 34 12.30 -6.84 1.02
N ASP A 35 12.90 -5.73 0.62
CA ASP A 35 13.62 -4.79 1.49
C ASP A 35 12.71 -3.73 2.11
N GLN A 36 11.42 -3.71 1.76
CA GLN A 36 10.42 -2.78 2.30
C GLN A 36 10.05 -3.12 3.74
N SER A 37 9.92 -2.08 4.57
CA SER A 37 9.36 -2.24 5.92
C SER A 37 7.84 -2.54 5.86
N PRO A 38 7.26 -3.20 6.88
CA PRO A 38 5.81 -3.41 6.95
C PRO A 38 5.00 -2.11 6.83
N GLU A 39 5.51 -1.01 7.40
CA GLU A 39 4.90 0.32 7.31
C GLU A 39 4.97 0.87 5.88
N GLU A 40 6.05 0.64 5.14
CA GLU A 40 6.16 1.01 3.72
C GLU A 40 5.20 0.20 2.85
N VAL A 41 5.06 -1.10 3.12
CA VAL A 41 4.08 -1.96 2.43
C VAL A 41 2.65 -1.49 2.70
N CYS A 42 2.31 -1.26 3.97
CA CYS A 42 1.04 -0.64 4.38
C CYS A 42 0.82 0.70 3.68
N ALA A 43 1.88 1.49 3.61
CA ALA A 43 1.81 2.79 2.99
C ALA A 43 1.51 2.71 1.48
N ASN A 44 2.13 1.75 0.80
CA ASN A 44 1.97 1.51 -0.62
C ASN A 44 0.57 0.99 -0.97
N ILE A 45 0.01 0.10 -0.16
CA ILE A 45 -1.36 -0.41 -0.32
C ILE A 45 -2.40 0.71 -0.14
N ILE A 46 -2.24 1.55 0.88
CA ILE A 46 -3.13 2.70 1.07
C ILE A 46 -3.03 3.66 -0.13
N ARG A 47 -1.82 3.90 -0.63
CA ARG A 47 -1.57 4.76 -1.79
C ARG A 47 -2.16 4.20 -3.07
N GLU A 48 -2.16 2.87 -3.26
CA GLU A 48 -2.88 2.22 -4.35
C GLU A 48 -4.39 2.56 -4.29
N LYS A 49 -5.04 2.42 -3.13
CA LYS A 49 -6.47 2.77 -3.00
C LYS A 49 -6.74 4.25 -3.24
N LEU A 50 -5.83 5.13 -2.80
CA LEU A 50 -5.94 6.56 -3.13
C LEU A 50 -5.88 6.79 -4.64
N LEU A 51 -4.97 6.11 -5.36
CA LEU A 51 -4.83 6.24 -6.82
C LEU A 51 -6.02 5.65 -7.58
N GLU A 52 -6.58 4.54 -7.10
CA GLU A 52 -7.74 3.88 -7.73
C GLU A 52 -9.01 4.72 -7.63
N TYR A 53 -9.25 5.33 -6.46
CA TYR A 53 -10.55 5.94 -6.15
C TYR A 53 -10.60 7.45 -6.28
N LEU A 54 -9.47 8.15 -6.18
CA LEU A 54 -9.46 9.60 -6.20
C LEU A 54 -9.03 10.14 -7.57
N PRO A 55 -9.71 11.19 -8.07
CA PRO A 55 -9.45 11.70 -9.40
C PRO A 55 -8.18 12.58 -9.44
N GLN A 56 -7.62 12.68 -10.64
CA GLN A 56 -6.67 13.73 -11.04
C GLN A 56 -5.46 13.83 -10.10
N GLU A 57 -5.17 15.02 -9.56
CA GLU A 57 -4.00 15.31 -8.75
C GLU A 57 -4.17 14.94 -7.27
N VAL A 58 -5.40 14.59 -6.85
CA VAL A 58 -5.73 14.40 -5.43
C VAL A 58 -4.84 13.35 -4.76
N PRO A 59 -4.67 12.12 -5.30
CA PRO A 59 -3.83 11.09 -4.67
C PRO A 59 -2.39 11.58 -4.41
N TYR A 60 -1.81 12.29 -5.37
CA TYR A 60 -0.42 12.77 -5.33
C TYR A 60 -0.20 13.90 -4.31
N SER A 61 -1.27 14.58 -3.92
CA SER A 61 -1.22 15.67 -2.94
C SER A 61 -1.33 15.20 -1.49
N MET A 62 -1.69 13.93 -1.28
CA MET A 62 -1.91 13.34 0.04
C MET A 62 -0.59 12.90 0.66
N THR A 63 -0.48 13.05 1.98
CA THR A 63 0.56 12.39 2.76
C THR A 63 -0.08 11.56 3.86
N GLN A 64 0.68 10.62 4.43
CA GLN A 64 0.15 9.67 5.39
C GLN A 64 1.13 9.43 6.52
N SER A 65 0.61 9.16 7.71
CA SER A 65 1.39 8.86 8.91
C SER A 65 0.72 7.73 9.67
N VAL A 66 1.51 6.72 10.04
CA VAL A 66 1.08 5.68 10.97
C VAL A 66 1.00 6.32 12.36
N GLU A 67 -0.13 6.19 13.02
CA GLU A 67 -0.39 6.70 14.37
C GLU A 67 -0.44 5.57 15.39
N LEU A 68 -0.81 4.37 14.95
CA LEU A 68 -0.86 3.16 15.77
C LEU A 68 -0.42 1.97 14.91
N TRP A 69 0.47 1.16 15.46
CA TRP A 69 0.84 -0.14 14.95
C TRP A 69 1.00 -1.08 16.14
N GLN A 70 -0.03 -1.88 16.42
CA GLN A 70 -0.06 -2.70 17.62
C GLN A 70 -0.65 -4.07 17.36
N GLU A 71 -0.03 -5.10 17.93
CA GLU A 71 -0.58 -6.45 17.94
C GLU A 71 -1.71 -6.55 18.98
N GLY A 72 -2.86 -7.04 18.54
CA GLY A 72 -4.00 -7.34 19.41
C GLY A 72 -3.78 -8.61 20.23
N GLU A 73 -4.64 -8.79 21.22
CA GLU A 73 -4.56 -9.93 22.15
C GLU A 73 -4.73 -11.30 21.46
N ASN A 74 -5.42 -11.34 20.31
CA ASN A 74 -5.65 -12.57 19.55
C ASN A 74 -4.72 -12.70 18.33
N GLY A 75 -3.66 -11.89 18.27
CA GLY A 75 -2.70 -11.90 17.15
C GLY A 75 -3.12 -11.06 15.94
N GLU A 76 -4.26 -10.36 15.99
CA GLU A 76 -4.61 -9.41 14.94
C GLU A 76 -3.63 -8.22 14.90
N LEU A 77 -3.54 -7.52 13.78
CA LEU A 77 -2.77 -6.28 13.66
C LEU A 77 -3.73 -5.09 13.63
N ASN A 78 -3.63 -4.22 14.63
CA ASN A 78 -4.38 -2.98 14.70
C ASN A 78 -3.52 -1.83 14.14
N ILE A 79 -3.96 -1.26 13.02
CA ILE A 79 -3.25 -0.17 12.35
C ILE A 79 -4.16 1.06 12.30
N SER A 80 -3.65 2.21 12.72
CA SER A 80 -4.31 3.50 12.47
C SER A 80 -3.41 4.39 11.64
N VAL A 81 -3.91 4.84 10.49
CA VAL A 81 -3.20 5.74 9.58
C VAL A 81 -3.97 7.04 9.45
N LYS A 82 -3.27 8.15 9.58
CA LYS A 82 -3.80 9.48 9.34
C LYS A 82 -3.36 9.97 7.97
N LEU A 83 -4.34 10.26 7.13
CA LEU A 83 -4.20 10.87 5.82
C LEU A 83 -4.28 12.38 5.97
N TYR A 84 -3.33 13.08 5.35
CA TYR A 84 -3.25 14.52 5.35
C TYR A 84 -3.51 15.08 3.98
N ALA A 85 -4.51 15.96 3.89
CA ALA A 85 -4.82 16.71 2.69
C ALA A 85 -4.29 18.14 2.82
N LYS A 86 -3.76 18.70 1.72
CA LYS A 86 -3.33 20.11 1.65
C LYS A 86 -4.49 21.09 1.44
N LYS A 87 -5.58 20.63 0.82
CA LYS A 87 -6.78 21.44 0.51
C LYS A 87 -8.02 20.80 1.14
N ASP A 88 -8.95 21.64 1.56
CA ASP A 88 -10.24 21.21 2.12
C ASP A 88 -11.06 20.43 1.08
N THR A 89 -11.00 20.83 -0.19
CA THR A 89 -11.64 20.10 -1.30
C THR A 89 -11.12 18.67 -1.43
N HIS A 90 -9.81 18.47 -1.34
CA HIS A 90 -9.19 17.13 -1.40
C HIS A 90 -9.59 16.29 -0.19
N MET A 91 -9.60 16.88 1.01
CA MET A 91 -10.08 16.21 2.22
C MET A 91 -11.52 15.71 2.05
N ARG A 92 -12.43 16.55 1.52
CA ARG A 92 -13.82 16.15 1.29
C ARG A 92 -13.94 15.04 0.25
N MET A 93 -13.12 15.04 -0.80
CA MET A 93 -13.10 13.97 -1.81
C MET A 93 -12.65 12.63 -1.20
N VAL A 94 -11.61 12.66 -0.36
CA VAL A 94 -11.10 11.45 0.33
C VAL A 94 -12.15 10.88 1.29
N ILE A 95 -12.84 11.74 2.04
CA ILE A 95 -13.93 11.32 2.94
C ILE A 95 -15.10 10.74 2.12
N GLY A 96 -15.46 11.42 1.03
CA GLY A 96 -16.61 11.08 0.19
C GLY A 96 -17.95 11.32 0.88
N THR A 97 -19.04 10.99 0.19
CA THR A 97 -20.40 11.17 0.71
C THR A 97 -20.59 10.35 1.98
N ALA A 98 -20.91 11.01 3.10
CA ALA A 98 -21.10 10.39 4.41
C ALA A 98 -19.94 9.48 4.88
N GLY A 99 -18.70 9.73 4.42
CA GLY A 99 -17.54 8.91 4.79
C GLY A 99 -17.41 7.58 4.02
N GLN A 100 -18.26 7.34 3.01
CA GLN A 100 -18.29 6.07 2.28
C GLN A 100 -16.99 5.78 1.54
N MET A 101 -16.31 6.81 1.03
CA MET A 101 -15.08 6.61 0.24
C MET A 101 -13.92 6.17 1.13
N VAL A 102 -13.66 6.89 2.23
CA VAL A 102 -12.60 6.52 3.17
C VAL A 102 -12.87 5.17 3.84
N ALA A 103 -14.13 4.85 4.14
CA ALA A 103 -14.51 3.56 4.70
C ALA A 103 -14.26 2.41 3.71
N ARG A 104 -14.59 2.61 2.42
CA ARG A 104 -14.30 1.65 1.36
C ARG A 104 -12.80 1.40 1.22
N MET A 105 -12.00 2.46 1.13
CA MET A 105 -10.54 2.34 1.04
C MET A 105 -9.94 1.63 2.26
N ALA A 106 -10.41 1.95 3.47
CA ALA A 106 -9.93 1.30 4.69
C ALA A 106 -10.22 -0.20 4.71
N ARG A 107 -11.42 -0.60 4.26
CA ARG A 107 -11.81 -2.01 4.18
C ARG A 107 -10.95 -2.77 3.18
N GLU A 108 -10.88 -2.29 1.94
CA GLU A 108 -10.16 -2.99 0.87
C GLU A 108 -8.65 -3.02 1.14
N ALA A 109 -8.05 -1.92 1.62
CA ALA A 109 -6.65 -1.93 2.04
C ALA A 109 -6.42 -2.87 3.24
N GLY A 110 -7.36 -2.98 4.17
CA GLY A 110 -7.28 -3.93 5.29
C GLY A 110 -7.32 -5.39 4.84
N GLU A 111 -8.15 -5.71 3.84
CA GLU A 111 -8.21 -7.04 3.21
C GLU A 111 -6.87 -7.36 2.52
N ASP A 112 -6.34 -6.46 1.71
CA ASP A 112 -5.04 -6.64 1.04
C ASP A 112 -3.89 -6.81 2.04
N LEU A 113 -3.87 -5.99 3.09
CA LEU A 113 -2.87 -6.13 4.16
C LEU A 113 -2.99 -7.45 4.90
N SER A 114 -4.21 -7.95 5.08
CA SER A 114 -4.42 -9.26 5.71
C SER A 114 -3.87 -10.39 4.85
N HIS A 115 -3.99 -10.29 3.52
CA HIS A 115 -3.37 -11.23 2.58
C HIS A 115 -1.84 -11.14 2.60
N VAL A 116 -1.28 -9.93 2.64
CA VAL A 116 0.18 -9.73 2.63
C VAL A 116 0.82 -10.18 3.95
N PHE A 117 0.21 -9.85 5.09
CA PHE A 117 0.75 -10.18 6.41
C PHE A 117 0.29 -11.54 6.96
N LEU A 118 -0.56 -12.26 6.22
CA LEU A 118 -1.07 -13.59 6.58
C LEU A 118 -1.69 -13.65 7.98
N ARG A 119 -2.35 -12.56 8.39
CA ARG A 119 -3.06 -12.41 9.68
C ARG A 119 -4.18 -11.38 9.53
N GLU A 120 -5.13 -11.38 10.45
CA GLU A 120 -6.21 -10.38 10.45
C GLU A 120 -5.64 -8.98 10.68
N VAL A 121 -6.00 -8.02 9.81
CA VAL A 121 -5.60 -6.61 9.92
C VAL A 121 -6.85 -5.73 10.10
N LYS A 122 -6.90 -5.00 11.21
CA LYS A 122 -7.91 -3.98 11.48
C LYS A 122 -7.33 -2.59 11.16
N LEU A 123 -7.54 -2.15 9.92
CA LEU A 123 -7.09 -0.84 9.46
C LEU A 123 -8.13 0.25 9.71
N LYS A 124 -7.70 1.34 10.36
CA LYS A 124 -8.47 2.58 10.51
C LYS A 124 -7.80 3.71 9.76
N LEU A 125 -8.55 4.35 8.85
CA LEU A 125 -8.12 5.56 8.15
C LEU A 125 -8.85 6.78 8.72
N SER A 126 -8.09 7.83 9.02
CA SER A 126 -8.63 9.14 9.39
C SER A 126 -8.07 10.21 8.46
N VAL A 127 -8.86 11.24 8.15
CA VAL A 127 -8.43 12.31 7.25
C VAL A 127 -8.37 13.62 8.00
N LYS A 128 -7.29 14.38 7.85
CA LYS A 128 -7.09 15.67 8.49
C LYS A 128 -6.53 16.69 7.49
N LEU A 129 -7.05 17.92 7.55
CA LEU A 129 -6.44 19.04 6.83
C LEU A 129 -5.10 19.42 7.50
N ARG A 130 -4.03 19.48 6.71
CA ARG A 130 -2.71 19.97 7.14
C ARG A 130 -2.28 21.07 6.17
N LYS A 131 -2.23 22.30 6.68
CA LYS A 131 -1.73 23.47 5.95
C LYS A 131 -0.21 23.43 5.84
#